data_AF-A0AAJ0CHW2-F1
#
_entry.id   AF-A0AAJ0CHW2-F1
#
_cell.length_a   1.000
_cell.length_b   1.000
_cell.length_c   1.000
_cell.angle_alpha   90.00
_cell.angle_beta   90.00
_cell.angle_gamma   90.00
#
_symmetry.space_group_name_H-M   'P 1'
#
loop_
_entity.id
_entity.type
_entity.pdbx_description
1 polymer ?
#
loop_
_entity_poly.entity_id
_entity_poly.type
_entity_poly.pdbx_seq_one_letter_code
_entity_poly.pdbx_strand_id
1 'polypeptide(L)'
;MPMMMGVAEEDEALEKDLHLAIGIHGEGEDVNNSKRSAQARQQSETTEYASYLTSLVNGVPLSDSQYVAPKPFGPEINGGSTFETAAKNVYQQFGFSKVDFHDEWVFHESSGDVHCLTNTFRDASQPWW
;
A
#
# COMPACT_ATOMS: atom_id res chain seq x y z
N MET A 1 -17.41 -10.84 -39.92
CA MET A 1 -17.52 -10.23 -38.59
C MET A 1 -17.28 -11.33 -37.56
N PRO A 2 -16.08 -11.44 -36.96
CA PRO A 2 -15.82 -12.42 -35.90
C PRO A 2 -16.04 -11.83 -34.50
N MET A 3 -16.14 -12.76 -33.54
CA MET A 3 -16.88 -12.70 -32.28
C MET A 3 -16.28 -11.84 -31.16
N MET A 4 -17.17 -11.27 -30.34
CA MET A 4 -16.94 -10.52 -29.09
C MET A 4 -17.02 -11.43 -27.83
N MET A 5 -16.66 -12.71 -27.94
CA MET A 5 -16.93 -13.72 -26.90
C MET A 5 -15.76 -14.02 -25.93
N GLY A 6 -14.58 -13.40 -26.08
CA GLY A 6 -13.39 -13.76 -25.29
C GLY A 6 -13.15 -12.97 -23.99
N VAL A 7 -13.72 -11.77 -23.84
CA VAL A 7 -13.33 -10.85 -22.75
C VAL A 7 -14.00 -11.21 -21.42
N ALA A 8 -15.26 -11.64 -21.45
CA ALA A 8 -16.01 -11.93 -20.23
C ALA A 8 -15.50 -13.18 -19.49
N GLU A 9 -14.92 -14.14 -20.23
CA GLU A 9 -14.39 -15.38 -19.65
C GLU A 9 -13.02 -15.16 -18.99
N GLU A 10 -12.22 -14.24 -19.54
CA GLU A 10 -10.96 -13.78 -18.95
C GLU A 10 -11.19 -12.97 -17.67
N ASP A 11 -12.19 -12.08 -17.65
CA ASP A 11 -12.54 -11.28 -16.47
C ASP A 11 -13.02 -12.18 -15.31
N GLU A 12 -13.83 -13.21 -15.60
CA GLU A 12 -14.30 -14.14 -14.58
C GLU A 12 -13.17 -15.04 -14.04
N ALA A 13 -12.20 -15.40 -14.88
CA ALA A 13 -11.00 -16.12 -14.46
C ALA A 13 -10.12 -15.24 -13.56
N LEU A 14 -9.91 -13.97 -13.92
CA LEU A 14 -9.15 -13.01 -13.12
C LEU A 14 -9.79 -12.73 -11.76
N GLU A 15 -11.12 -12.62 -11.69
CA GLU A 15 -11.83 -12.47 -10.42
C GLU A 15 -11.70 -13.72 -9.53
N LYS A 16 -11.78 -14.92 -10.10
CA LYS A 16 -11.59 -16.18 -9.35
C LYS A 16 -10.18 -16.32 -8.82
N ASP A 17 -9.18 -15.97 -9.64
CA ASP A 17 -7.77 -15.99 -9.24
C ASP A 17 -7.50 -14.95 -8.15
N LEU A 18 -8.12 -13.76 -8.24
CA LEU A 18 -8.03 -12.74 -7.21
C LEU A 18 -8.63 -13.22 -5.88
N HIS A 19 -9.82 -13.83 -5.89
CA HIS A 19 -10.47 -14.36 -4.68
C HIS A 19 -9.66 -15.50 -4.02
N LEU A 20 -9.03 -16.35 -4.84
CA LEU A 20 -8.15 -17.41 -4.37
C LEU A 20 -6.86 -16.84 -3.75
N ALA A 21 -6.27 -15.82 -4.37
CA ALA A 21 -5.05 -15.17 -3.87
C ALA A 21 -5.27 -14.43 -2.55
N ILE A 22 -6.45 -13.82 -2.35
CA ILE A 22 -6.80 -13.10 -1.11
C ILE A 22 -7.48 -13.99 -0.04
N GLY A 23 -7.65 -15.28 -0.32
CA GLY A 23 -8.12 -16.27 0.67
C GLY A 23 -9.57 -16.09 1.13
N ILE A 24 -10.42 -15.44 0.34
CA ILE A 24 -11.86 -15.34 0.64
C ILE A 24 -12.51 -16.64 0.19
N HIS A 25 -13.06 -17.42 1.12
CA HIS A 25 -13.83 -18.64 0.84
C HIS A 25 -15.29 -18.42 1.25
N GLY A 26 -16.22 -18.79 0.37
CA GLY A 26 -17.66 -18.74 0.66
C GLY A 26 -18.06 -19.70 1.78
N GLU A 27 -19.18 -19.38 2.44
CA GLU A 27 -19.63 -20.07 3.65
C GLU A 27 -19.91 -21.56 3.43
N GLY A 28 -19.15 -22.42 4.11
CA GLY A 28 -19.30 -23.88 4.12
C GLY A 28 -18.01 -24.60 4.50
N GLU A 29 -17.65 -24.62 5.79
CA GLU A 29 -16.44 -25.30 6.27
C GLU A 29 -16.63 -26.82 6.40
N ASP A 30 -15.98 -27.58 5.52
CA ASP A 30 -15.72 -29.02 5.71
C ASP A 30 -14.41 -29.25 6.50
N VAL A 31 -14.49 -29.94 7.64
CA VAL A 31 -13.36 -30.20 8.55
C VAL A 31 -12.18 -30.99 7.94
N ASN A 32 -12.40 -31.73 6.85
CA ASN A 32 -11.32 -32.37 6.08
C ASN A 32 -10.55 -31.35 5.20
N ASN A 33 -11.19 -30.24 4.83
CA ASN A 33 -10.57 -29.13 4.12
C ASN A 33 -9.64 -28.34 5.07
N SER A 34 -10.00 -28.26 6.36
CA SER A 34 -9.19 -27.59 7.40
C SER A 34 -7.80 -28.22 7.62
N LYS A 35 -7.68 -29.55 7.48
CA LYS A 35 -6.37 -30.24 7.59
C LYS A 35 -5.50 -30.06 6.35
N ARG A 36 -6.12 -30.00 5.16
CA ARG A 36 -5.42 -29.68 3.90
C ARG A 36 -5.00 -28.22 3.84
N SER A 37 -5.82 -27.30 4.36
CA SER A 37 -5.51 -25.87 4.42
C SER A 37 -4.40 -25.56 5.43
N ALA A 38 -4.29 -26.29 6.54
CA ALA A 38 -3.15 -26.17 7.47
C ALA A 38 -1.82 -26.62 6.82
N GLN A 39 -1.85 -27.68 6.00
CA GLN A 39 -0.68 -28.20 5.30
C GLN A 39 -0.32 -27.35 4.06
N ALA A 40 -1.32 -26.78 3.37
CA ALA A 40 -1.14 -25.80 2.31
C ALA A 40 -0.64 -24.44 2.85
N ARG A 41 -1.04 -24.03 4.06
CA ARG A 41 -0.47 -22.85 4.76
C ARG A 41 1.00 -23.05 5.14
N GLN A 42 1.46 -24.28 5.34
CA GLN A 42 2.87 -24.59 5.57
C GLN A 42 3.69 -24.66 4.27
N GLN A 43 3.03 -24.78 3.11
CA GLN A 43 3.66 -24.88 1.79
C GLN A 43 3.42 -23.66 0.89
N SER A 44 2.72 -22.62 1.37
CA SER A 44 2.70 -21.37 0.62
C SER A 44 4.13 -20.83 0.64
N GLU A 45 4.80 -20.85 -0.51
CA GLU A 45 5.82 -19.84 -0.76
C GLU A 45 5.21 -18.51 -0.32
N THR A 46 5.82 -17.86 0.66
CA THR A 46 5.33 -16.57 1.13
C THR A 46 5.43 -15.62 -0.04
N THR A 47 4.30 -15.31 -0.68
CA THR A 47 4.26 -14.26 -1.68
C THR A 47 4.67 -12.96 -1.00
N GLU A 48 5.85 -12.47 -1.34
CA GLU A 48 6.32 -11.18 -0.88
C GLU A 48 5.70 -10.10 -1.77
N TYR A 49 5.15 -9.06 -1.14
CA TYR A 49 4.63 -7.89 -1.82
C TYR A 49 5.54 -6.70 -1.54
N ALA A 50 5.89 -5.98 -2.60
CA ALA A 50 6.60 -4.71 -2.52
C ALA A 50 5.73 -3.61 -3.13
N SER A 51 5.94 -2.38 -2.68
CA SER A 51 5.29 -1.21 -3.27
C SER A 51 5.93 -0.89 -4.62
N TYR A 52 5.09 -0.66 -5.64
CA TYR A 52 5.55 -0.35 -7.01
C TYR A 52 6.08 1.09 -7.13
N LEU A 53 5.49 2.00 -6.36
CA LEU A 53 5.94 3.37 -6.17
C LEU A 53 6.14 3.58 -4.68
N THR A 54 6.78 4.68 -4.32
CA THR A 54 7.02 5.04 -2.92
C THR A 54 5.71 5.09 -2.12
N SER A 55 5.77 4.63 -0.88
CA SER A 55 4.57 4.47 -0.06
C SER A 55 4.30 5.73 0.74
N LEU A 56 3.34 6.56 0.29
CA LEU A 56 2.96 7.82 0.98
C LEU A 56 2.65 7.65 2.48
N VAL A 57 2.15 6.49 2.89
CA VAL A 57 1.86 6.20 4.32
C VAL A 57 3.14 6.02 5.15
N ASN A 58 4.26 5.67 4.51
CA ASN A 58 5.58 5.46 5.12
C ASN A 58 6.39 6.77 5.23
N GLY A 59 5.69 7.90 5.41
CA GLY A 59 6.27 9.20 5.74
C GLY A 59 6.33 9.46 7.25
N VAL A 60 6.79 10.64 7.64
CA VAL A 60 7.08 11.00 9.03
C VAL A 60 6.32 12.26 9.46
N PRO A 61 5.46 12.17 10.49
CA PRO A 61 4.87 13.35 11.12
C PRO A 61 5.88 14.01 12.06
N LEU A 62 6.22 15.26 11.79
CA LEU A 62 7.16 16.08 12.57
C LEU A 62 6.46 16.93 13.64
N SER A 63 5.18 17.24 13.43
CA SER A 63 4.31 17.93 14.39
C SER A 63 2.85 17.64 14.06
N ASP A 64 1.93 18.21 14.83
CA ASP A 64 0.48 18.13 14.56
C ASP A 64 0.05 18.73 13.21
N SER A 65 0.93 19.50 12.56
CA SER A 65 0.63 20.18 11.29
C SER A 65 1.68 19.99 10.20
N GLN A 66 2.79 19.30 10.47
CA GLN A 66 3.85 19.04 9.50
C GLN A 66 4.07 17.55 9.25
N TYR A 67 4.03 17.16 7.98
CA TYR A 67 4.31 15.81 7.51
C TYR A 67 5.37 15.81 6.41
N VAL A 68 6.34 14.91 6.49
CA VAL A 68 7.30 14.64 5.40
C VAL A 68 6.88 13.34 4.73
N ALA A 69 6.44 13.43 3.48
CA ALA A 69 6.01 12.29 2.70
C ALA A 69 7.12 11.86 1.73
N PRO A 70 7.23 10.56 1.41
CA PRO A 70 7.97 10.13 0.23
C PRO A 70 7.34 10.71 -1.05
N LYS A 71 8.16 11.04 -2.05
CA LYS A 71 7.67 11.59 -3.32
C LYS A 71 7.00 10.45 -4.11
N PRO A 72 5.70 10.53 -4.47
CA PRO A 72 4.96 9.38 -4.98
C PRO A 72 5.22 9.03 -6.46
N PHE A 73 6.02 9.82 -7.19
CA PHE A 73 6.37 9.63 -8.61
C PHE A 73 5.18 9.31 -9.54
N GLY A 74 4.04 9.97 -9.29
CA GLY A 74 2.84 9.82 -10.11
C GLY A 74 2.90 10.57 -11.45
N PRO A 75 1.87 10.41 -12.30
CA PRO A 75 1.79 11.12 -13.56
C PRO A 75 1.84 12.64 -13.40
N GLU A 76 2.63 13.28 -14.26
CA GLU A 76 2.70 14.73 -14.38
C GLU A 76 1.73 15.23 -15.45
N ILE A 77 0.82 16.13 -15.06
CA ILE A 77 -0.13 16.78 -15.97
C ILE A 77 0.13 18.28 -15.91
N ASN A 78 0.42 18.90 -17.06
CA ASN A 78 0.77 20.32 -17.17
C ASN A 78 1.96 20.74 -16.28
N GLY A 79 2.93 19.85 -16.07
CA GLY A 79 4.09 20.08 -15.20
C GLY A 79 3.81 19.99 -13.70
N GLY A 80 2.64 19.50 -13.29
CA GLY A 80 2.28 19.24 -11.90
C GLY A 80 2.11 17.75 -11.60
N SER A 81 2.62 17.31 -10.45
CA SER A 81 2.46 15.93 -9.97
C SER A 81 1.02 15.70 -9.48
N THR A 82 0.30 14.80 -10.15
CA THR A 82 -1.10 14.49 -9.82
C THR A 82 -1.21 13.84 -8.44
N PHE A 83 -0.28 12.93 -8.11
CA PHE A 83 -0.30 12.21 -6.84
C PHE A 83 0.11 13.11 -5.67
N GLU A 84 1.11 13.98 -5.83
CA GLU A 84 1.46 14.94 -4.78
C GLU A 84 0.29 15.90 -4.50
N THR A 85 -0.39 16.36 -5.55
CA THR A 85 -1.56 17.23 -5.42
C THR A 85 -2.70 16.53 -4.67
N ALA A 86 -3.04 15.31 -5.08
CA ALA A 86 -4.09 14.53 -4.44
C ALA A 86 -3.77 14.22 -2.97
N ALA A 87 -2.55 13.76 -2.69
CA ALA A 87 -2.08 13.46 -1.34
C ALA A 87 -2.10 14.71 -0.45
N LYS A 88 -1.55 15.82 -0.93
CA LYS A 88 -1.53 17.09 -0.21
C LYS A 88 -2.93 17.57 0.15
N ASN A 89 -3.89 17.47 -0.77
CA ASN A 89 -5.28 17.83 -0.51
C ASN A 89 -5.90 16.99 0.60
N VAL A 90 -5.61 15.69 0.65
CA VAL A 90 -6.09 14.80 1.72
C VAL A 90 -5.43 15.17 3.05
N TYR A 91 -4.11 15.26 3.12
CA TYR A 91 -3.41 15.63 4.36
C TYR A 91 -3.88 16.96 4.94
N GLN A 92 -4.13 17.96 4.09
CA GLN A 92 -4.64 19.26 4.50
C GLN A 92 -6.03 19.20 5.14
N GLN A 93 -6.90 18.28 4.68
CA GLN A 93 -8.21 18.06 5.30
C GLN A 93 -8.10 17.55 6.75
N PHE A 94 -6.99 16.90 7.09
CA PHE A 94 -6.72 16.36 8.43
C PHE A 94 -5.78 17.24 9.28
N GLY A 95 -5.56 18.49 8.89
CA GLY A 95 -4.84 19.47 9.71
C GLY A 95 -3.34 19.59 9.44
N PHE A 96 -2.78 18.79 8.51
CA PHE A 96 -1.40 18.96 8.06
C PHE A 96 -1.29 20.14 7.09
N SER A 97 -1.04 21.33 7.64
CA SER A 97 -0.89 22.56 6.86
C SER A 97 0.38 22.58 6.02
N LYS A 98 1.41 21.82 6.42
CA LYS A 98 2.68 21.68 5.70
C LYS A 98 2.97 20.22 5.38
N VAL A 99 3.03 19.91 4.08
CA VAL A 99 3.41 18.60 3.55
C VAL A 99 4.59 18.79 2.63
N ASP A 100 5.74 18.23 3.01
CA ASP A 100 6.99 18.28 2.25
C ASP A 100 7.20 16.90 1.59
N PHE A 101 7.34 16.84 0.25
CA PHE A 101 7.64 15.60 -0.48
C PHE A 101 9.14 15.44 -0.66
N HIS A 102 9.71 14.30 -0.24
CA HIS A 102 11.14 14.02 -0.32
C HIS A 102 11.44 12.98 -1.40
N ASP A 103 12.44 13.26 -2.23
CA ASP A 103 12.95 12.31 -3.21
C ASP A 103 13.97 11.38 -2.54
N GLU A 104 13.62 10.12 -2.45
CA GLU A 104 14.32 9.04 -1.76
C GLU A 104 14.49 7.80 -2.66
N TRP A 105 14.34 7.95 -3.99
CA TRP A 105 14.06 6.83 -4.90
C TRP A 105 15.08 5.69 -4.77
N VAL A 106 16.34 6.04 -4.61
CA VAL A 106 17.45 5.08 -4.41
C VAL A 106 17.25 4.20 -3.17
N PHE A 107 16.65 4.74 -2.11
CA PHE A 107 16.32 4.00 -0.90
C PHE A 107 15.05 3.14 -1.09
N HIS A 108 14.07 3.64 -1.85
CA HIS A 108 12.89 2.86 -2.25
C HIS A 108 13.24 1.58 -3.01
N GLU A 109 14.20 1.65 -3.92
CA GLU A 109 14.74 0.47 -4.62
C GLU A 109 15.33 -0.58 -3.67
N SER A 110 15.72 -0.18 -2.44
CA SER A 110 16.21 -1.06 -1.38
C SER A 110 15.10 -1.58 -0.43
N SER A 111 13.82 -1.41 -0.80
CA SER A 111 12.63 -1.81 -0.04
C SER A 111 12.35 -1.01 1.23
N GLY A 112 12.16 0.31 1.11
CA GLY A 112 11.67 1.18 2.19
C GLY A 112 11.51 2.64 1.77
N ASP A 113 10.87 3.48 2.58
CA ASP A 113 10.69 4.91 2.25
C ASP A 113 11.17 5.81 3.40
N VAL A 114 10.76 7.08 3.41
CA VAL A 114 11.22 8.14 4.33
C VAL A 114 11.26 7.69 5.81
N HIS A 115 10.22 7.03 6.33
CA HIS A 115 10.22 6.58 7.73
C HIS A 115 11.15 5.38 7.97
N CYS A 116 11.40 4.52 6.98
CA CYS A 116 12.39 3.45 7.10
C CYS A 116 13.83 3.99 7.12
N LEU A 117 14.08 5.11 6.45
CA LEU A 117 15.38 5.79 6.44
C LEU A 117 15.64 6.62 7.70
N THR A 118 14.58 7.05 8.38
CA THR A 118 14.67 8.06 9.45
C THR A 118 14.10 7.55 10.77
N ASN A 119 14.34 8.30 11.85
CA ASN A 119 13.66 8.08 13.12
C ASN A 119 13.46 9.43 13.81
N THR A 120 12.47 9.53 14.68
CA THR A 120 12.12 10.78 15.38
C THR A 120 12.05 10.57 16.88
N PHE A 121 12.70 11.45 17.64
CA PHE A 121 12.44 11.57 19.06
C PHE A 121 11.18 12.39 19.28
N ARG A 122 10.34 11.97 20.23
CA ARG A 122 9.10 12.66 20.59
C ARG A 122 9.13 13.03 22.06
N ASP A 123 8.36 14.05 22.42
CA ASP A 123 8.18 14.40 23.83
C ASP A 123 7.47 13.24 24.54
N ALA A 124 8.10 12.74 25.60
CA ALA A 124 7.59 11.70 26.48
C ALA A 124 7.57 12.17 27.95
N SER A 125 7.46 13.48 28.17
CA SER A 125 7.48 14.11 29.49
C SER A 125 6.28 13.76 30.37
N GLN A 126 5.21 13.23 29.80
CA GLN A 126 4.00 12.88 30.55
C GLN A 126 4.25 11.64 31.42
N PRO A 127 3.78 11.63 32.68
CA PRO A 127 3.83 10.45 33.53
C PRO A 127 3.13 9.26 32.87
N TRP A 128 3.70 8.06 33.03
CA TRP A 128 3.08 6.82 32.55
C TRP A 128 2.03 6.27 33.52
N TRP A 129 2.00 6.78 34.77
CA TRP A 129 1.13 6.36 35.85
C TRP A 129 -0.08 7.27 36.03
#